data_AF-A0A9D7NE58-F1
#
_entry.id   AF-A0A9D7NE58-F1
#
_cell.length_a   1.000
_cell.length_b   1.000
_cell.length_c   1.000
_cell.angle_alpha   90.00
_cell.angle_beta   90.00
_cell.angle_gamma   90.00
#
_symmetry.space_group_name_H-M   'P 1'
#
loop_
_entity.id
_entity.type
_entity.pdbx_description
1 polymer ?
#
loop_
_entity_poly.entity_id
_entity_poly.type
_entity_poly.pdbx_seq_one_letter_code
_entity_poly.pdbx_strand_id
1 'polypeptide(L)' 'MACFWLNCKFLRYAYYYLAVGNAIFSDFFLEVPIKKVWELYQVNVLVFDETKQTIIKWIQ' A
#
# COMPACT_ATOMS: atom_id res chain seq x y z
N MET A 1 20.26 32.63 -8.02
CA MET A 1 18.83 32.27 -7.85
C MET A 1 18.47 31.24 -8.91
N ALA A 2 18.80 29.96 -8.69
CA ALA A 2 18.65 28.91 -9.72
C ALA A 2 18.63 27.50 -9.10
N CYS A 3 17.79 27.27 -8.08
CA CYS A 3 17.60 25.94 -7.50
C CYS A 3 16.10 25.71 -7.26
N PHE A 4 15.33 25.60 -8.34
CA PHE A 4 13.87 25.36 -8.23
C PHE A 4 13.30 24.35 -9.26
N TRP A 5 14.13 23.79 -10.16
CA TRP A 5 13.61 22.99 -11.29
C TRP A 5 14.12 21.54 -11.37
N LEU A 6 15.01 21.11 -10.47
CA LEU A 6 15.58 19.74 -10.51
C LEU A 6 14.88 18.73 -9.60
N ASN A 7 13.97 19.15 -8.70
CA ASN A 7 13.36 18.25 -7.72
C ASN A 7 11.97 17.68 -8.09
N CYS A 8 11.39 18.07 -9.23
CA CYS A 8 10.05 17.57 -9.62
C CYS A 8 10.07 16.23 -10.38
N LYS A 9 11.24 15.71 -10.80
CA LYS A 9 11.34 14.40 -11.48
C LYS A 9 11.42 13.21 -10.53
N PHE A 10 11.74 13.41 -9.25
CA PHE A 10 11.96 12.31 -8.30
C PHE A 10 10.67 11.70 -7.74
N LEU A 11 9.54 12.41 -7.83
CA LEU A 11 8.23 11.91 -7.38
C LEU A 11 7.55 10.96 -8.39
N ARG A 12 8.15 10.72 -9.57
CA ARG A 12 7.53 9.93 -10.64
C ARG A 12 7.48 8.42 -10.35
N TYR A 13 8.09 7.95 -9.27
CA TYR A 13 8.16 6.54 -8.87
C TYR A 13 7.67 6.27 -7.44
N ALA A 14 6.77 7.12 -6.91
CA ALA A 14 6.11 6.83 -5.64
C ALA A 14 5.06 5.73 -5.85
N TYR A 15 5.33 4.52 -5.35
CA TYR A 15 4.33 3.46 -5.29
C TYR A 15 3.35 3.76 -4.16
N TYR A 16 2.06 3.88 -4.50
CA TYR A 16 1.00 4.05 -3.52
C TYR A 16 0.61 2.70 -2.95
N TYR A 17 0.61 2.59 -1.63
CA TYR A 17 0.16 1.43 -0.88
C TYR A 17 -1.05 1.78 -0.04
N LEU A 18 -2.07 0.93 -0.06
CA LEU A 18 -3.16 0.96 0.90
C LEU A 18 -2.71 0.27 2.18
N ALA A 19 -2.58 1.03 3.27
CA ALA A 19 -2.24 0.48 4.58
C ALA A 19 -3.46 -0.17 5.23
N VAL A 20 -3.33 -1.44 5.63
CA VAL A 20 -4.40 -2.25 6.21
C VAL A 20 -3.87 -2.96 7.46
N GLY A 21 -4.62 -2.90 8.56
CA GLY A 21 -4.31 -3.65 9.78
C GLY A 21 -4.41 -5.16 9.55
N ASN A 22 -3.57 -5.94 10.22
CA ASN A 22 -3.50 -7.39 10.02
C ASN A 22 -4.83 -8.11 10.24
N ALA A 23 -5.63 -7.68 11.23
CA ALA A 23 -6.95 -8.24 11.51
C ALA A 23 -7.94 -7.96 10.36
N ILE A 24 -7.99 -6.73 9.85
CA ILE A 24 -8.83 -6.38 8.70
C ILE A 24 -8.36 -7.12 7.45
N PHE A 25 -7.04 -7.30 7.30
CA PHE A 25 -6.49 -8.02 6.18
C PHE A 25 -6.92 -9.50 6.17
N SER A 26 -6.81 -10.17 7.33
CA SER A 26 -7.21 -11.58 7.45
C SER A 26 -8.70 -11.80 7.30
N ASP A 27 -9.50 -10.88 7.84
CA ASP A 27 -10.94 -11.11 7.98
C ASP A 27 -11.72 -10.63 6.75
N PHE A 28 -11.29 -9.55 6.10
CA PHE A 28 -12.04 -8.92 4.99
C PHE A 28 -11.29 -8.95 3.65
N PHE A 29 -9.99 -8.61 3.61
CA PHE A 29 -9.26 -8.51 2.32
C PHE A 29 -8.97 -9.87 1.66
N LEU A 30 -9.02 -10.95 2.44
CA LEU A 30 -8.90 -12.31 1.93
C LEU A 30 -10.24 -12.90 1.46
N GLU A 31 -11.37 -12.23 1.73
CA GLU A 31 -12.66 -12.67 1.21
C GLU A 31 -12.64 -12.65 -0.33
N VAL A 32 -13.11 -13.73 -0.95
CA VAL A 32 -13.07 -13.93 -2.42
C VAL A 32 -13.54 -12.72 -3.23
N PRO A 33 -14.69 -12.07 -2.93
CA PRO A 33 -15.13 -10.91 -3.71
C PRO A 33 -14.18 -9.71 -3.58
N ILE A 34 -13.72 -9.41 -2.36
CA ILE A 34 -12.83 -8.28 -2.09
C ILE A 34 -11.46 -8.53 -2.70
N LYS A 35 -10.93 -9.75 -2.52
CA LYS A 35 -9.67 -10.19 -3.11
C LYS A 35 -9.62 -9.97 -4.62
N LYS A 36 -10.67 -10.39 -5.33
CA LYS A 36 -10.78 -10.18 -6.77
C LYS A 36 -10.77 -8.70 -7.16
N VAL A 37 -11.39 -7.82 -6.37
CA VAL A 37 -11.41 -6.38 -6.65
C VAL A 37 -10.01 -5.80 -6.55
N TRP A 38 -9.31 -5.98 -5.43
CA TRP A 38 -8.02 -5.33 -5.25
C TRP A 38 -6.91 -5.94 -6.14
N GLU A 39 -7.00 -7.22 -6.50
CA GLU A 39 -6.16 -7.83 -7.53
C GLU A 39 -6.45 -7.27 -8.93
N LEU A 40 -7.73 -7.14 -9.31
CA LEU A 40 -8.14 -6.60 -10.63
C LEU A 40 -7.65 -5.17 -10.84
N TYR A 41 -7.72 -4.33 -9.79
CA TYR A 41 -7.29 -2.93 -9.84
C TYR A 41 -5.80 -2.74 -9.50
N GLN A 42 -5.03 -3.82 -9.32
CA GLN A 42 -3.58 -3.76 -9.00
C GLN A 42 -3.28 -2.86 -7.79
N VAL A 43 -4.08 -2.99 -6.74
CA VAL A 43 -3.92 -2.19 -5.53
C VAL A 43 -2.77 -2.79 -4.73
N ASN A 44 -1.69 -2.05 -4.58
CA ASN A 44 -0.62 -2.46 -3.66
C ASN A 44 -1.13 -2.34 -2.21
N VAL A 45 -0.94 -3.37 -1.39
CA VAL A 45 -1.40 -3.41 -0.01
C VAL A 45 -0.21 -3.52 0.94
N LEU A 46 -0.21 -2.69 1.99
CA LEU A 46 0.75 -2.73 3.09
C LEU A 46 0.00 -3.26 4.32
N VAL A 47 0.36 -4.45 4.79
CA VAL A 47 -0.24 -5.05 5.97
C VAL A 47 0.63 -4.77 7.19
N PHE A 48 0.06 -4.17 8.23
CA PHE A 48 0.78 -3.85 9.47
C PHE A 48 0.09 -4.41 10.72
N ASP A 49 0.88 -4.66 11.75
CA ASP A 49 0.41 -5.04 13.08
C ASP A 49 0.13 -3.76 13.87
N GLU A 50 -1.14 -3.52 14.21
CA GLU A 50 -1.57 -2.35 15.00
C GLU A 50 -1.00 -2.39 16.42
N THR A 51 -0.85 -3.58 17.01
CA THR A 51 -0.40 -3.74 18.39
C THR A 51 1.10 -3.54 18.53
N LYS A 52 1.87 -4.03 17.55
CA LYS A 52 3.34 -3.94 17.54
C LYS A 52 3.85 -2.71 16.79
N GLN A 53 2.99 -2.01 16.05
CA GLN A 53 3.34 -0.89 15.18
C GLN A 53 4.41 -1.27 14.14
N THR A 54 4.34 -2.50 13.64
CA THR A 54 5.32 -3.06 12.69
C THR A 54 4.66 -3.45 11.38
N ILE A 55 5.37 -3.23 10.28
CA ILE A 55 4.94 -3.73 8.97
C ILE A 55 5.17 -5.24 8.92
N ILE A 56 4.15 -5.99 8.51
CA ILE A 56 4.20 -7.46 8.39
C ILE A 56 4.48 -7.86 6.95
N LYS A 57 3.76 -7.26 5.98
CA LYS A 57 3.83 -7.65 4.57
C LYS A 57 3.62 -6.46 3.62
N TRP A 58 4.26 -6.57 2.47
CA TRP A 58 4.03 -5.73 1.29
C TRP A 58 3.50 -6.62 0.17
N ILE A 59 2.41 -6.20 -0.46
CA ILE A 59 1.76 -6.92 -1.56
C ILE A 59 1.68 -5.96 -2.75
N GLN A 60 2.10 -6.44 -3.92
CA GLN A 60 2.05 -5.74 -5.21
C GLN A 60 1.09 -6.47 -6.15
#